data_AF-A0A661K351-F1
#
_entry.id   AF-A0A661K351-F1
#
_cell.length_a   1.000
_cell.length_b   1.000
_cell.length_c   1.000
_cell.angle_alpha   90.00
_cell.angle_beta   90.00
_cell.angle_gamma   90.00
#
_symmetry.space_group_name_H-M   'P 1'
#
loop_
_entity.id
_entity.type
_entity.pdbx_description
1 polymer ?
#
loop_
_entity_poly.entity_id
_entity_poly.type
_entity_poly.pdbx_seq_one_letter_code
_entity_poly.pdbx_strand_id
1 'polypeptide(L)'
;EAYDYSDKFVRIDVTDTGHGIKPEDLEHIFEPFYTTKGVGRGTGLGLAVTYGLVKKHGGYIEVESEVGVGTTFSVYLPKNNVGEGESEKK
;
A
#
# COMPACT_ATOMS: atom_id res chain seq x y z
N GLU A 1 2.77 -4.73 -27.30
CA GLU A 1 3.69 -5.30 -26.30
C GLU A 1 3.18 -4.91 -24.93
N ALA A 2 3.00 -5.87 -24.03
CA ALA A 2 2.59 -5.57 -22.66
C ALA A 2 3.82 -5.02 -21.93
N TYR A 3 3.74 -3.77 -21.46
CA TYR A 3 4.80 -3.19 -20.62
C TYR A 3 4.89 -4.03 -19.35
N ASP A 4 6.01 -4.71 -19.15
CA ASP A 4 6.24 -5.46 -17.92
C ASP A 4 6.54 -4.47 -16.78
N TYR A 5 5.51 -4.17 -16.00
CA TYR A 5 5.65 -3.38 -14.78
C TYR A 5 6.58 -4.05 -13.76
N SER A 6 6.86 -5.36 -13.90
CA SER A 6 7.78 -6.08 -13.03
C SER A 6 9.18 -5.48 -13.09
N ASP A 7 9.63 -4.89 -14.19
CA ASP A 7 11.01 -4.38 -14.29
C ASP A 7 11.28 -3.15 -13.41
N LYS A 8 10.25 -2.41 -13.01
CA LYS A 8 10.42 -1.14 -12.27
C LYS A 8 10.04 -1.21 -10.79
N PHE A 9 9.15 -2.13 -10.41
CA PHE A 9 8.61 -2.21 -9.05
C PHE A 9 8.67 -3.63 -8.49
N VAL A 10 8.90 -3.73 -7.19
CA VAL A 10 8.60 -4.92 -6.39
C VAL A 10 7.18 -4.77 -5.87
N ARG A 11 6.32 -5.76 -6.13
CA ARG A 11 4.96 -5.86 -5.58
C ARG A 11 4.96 -6.79 -4.37
N ILE A 12 4.32 -6.36 -3.30
CA ILE A 12 4.11 -7.14 -2.06
C ILE A 12 2.62 -7.15 -1.77
N ASP A 13 2.03 -8.33 -1.72
CA ASP A 13 0.61 -8.51 -1.44
C ASP A 13 0.40 -8.98 -0.02
N VAL A 14 -0.49 -8.28 0.69
CA VAL A 14 -0.98 -8.68 2.01
C VAL A 14 -2.47 -8.98 1.86
N THR A 15 -2.80 -10.27 1.84
CA THR A 15 -4.17 -10.76 1.69
C THR A 15 -4.69 -11.34 3.00
N ASP A 16 -5.89 -10.95 3.37
CA ASP A 16 -6.66 -11.57 4.45
C ASP A 16 -7.99 -12.14 3.94
N THR A 17 -8.56 -13.08 4.70
CA THR A 17 -9.87 -13.70 4.44
C THR A 17 -10.94 -13.20 5.43
N GLY A 18 -10.80 -11.94 5.88
CA GLY A 18 -11.72 -11.30 6.81
C GLY A 18 -13.00 -10.84 6.12
N HIS A 19 -13.71 -9.91 6.75
CA HIS A 19 -15.03 -9.47 6.29
C HIS A 19 -15.00 -8.50 5.09
N GLY A 20 -13.81 -8.15 4.58
CA GLY A 20 -13.64 -7.09 3.59
C GLY A 20 -13.92 -5.68 4.14
N ILE A 21 -13.79 -4.70 3.25
CA ILE A 21 -14.02 -3.28 3.47
C ILE A 21 -15.23 -2.87 2.64
N LYS A 22 -16.14 -2.07 3.22
CA LYS A 22 -17.30 -1.61 2.47
C LYS A 22 -16.90 -0.60 1.40
N PRO A 23 -17.56 -0.56 0.23
CA PRO A 23 -17.22 0.36 -0.84
C PRO A 23 -17.17 1.83 -0.40
N GLU A 24 -18.09 2.25 0.47
CA GLU A 24 -18.13 3.62 1.01
C GLU A 24 -16.94 3.96 1.94
N ASP A 25 -16.29 2.95 2.52
CA ASP A 25 -15.16 3.18 3.43
C ASP A 25 -13.83 3.28 2.66
N LEU A 26 -13.75 2.69 1.46
CA LEU A 26 -12.51 2.58 0.66
C LEU A 26 -11.86 3.93 0.33
N GLU A 27 -12.66 4.97 0.12
CA GLU A 27 -12.13 6.31 -0.17
C GLU A 27 -11.49 6.98 1.05
N HIS A 28 -11.82 6.52 2.26
CA HIS A 28 -11.42 7.13 3.52
C HIS A 28 -10.36 6.33 4.29
N ILE A 29 -10.10 5.06 3.95
CA ILE A 29 -9.24 4.17 4.77
C ILE A 29 -7.79 4.67 4.97
N PHE A 30 -7.31 5.58 4.12
CA PHE A 30 -5.99 6.20 4.23
C PHE A 30 -6.00 7.58 4.93
N GLU A 31 -7.17 8.10 5.28
CA GLU A 31 -7.30 9.34 6.03
C GLU A 31 -6.80 9.15 7.47
N PRO A 32 -5.99 10.08 8.01
CA PRO A 32 -5.58 10.03 9.41
C PRO A 32 -6.80 10.00 10.34
N PHE A 33 -6.75 9.11 11.33
CA PHE A 33 -7.79 8.93 12.36
C PHE A 33 -9.10 8.29 11.88
N TYR A 34 -9.26 8.00 10.59
CA TYR A 34 -10.42 7.27 10.12
C TYR A 34 -10.41 5.82 10.64
N THR A 35 -11.55 5.37 11.18
CA THR A 35 -11.71 4.02 11.71
C THR A 35 -13.18 3.63 11.79
N THR A 36 -13.51 2.40 11.37
CA THR A 36 -14.82 1.78 11.57
C THR A 36 -14.94 1.04 12.91
N LYS A 37 -13.82 0.92 13.65
CA LYS A 37 -13.79 0.33 14.99
C LYS A 37 -14.43 1.29 16.00
N GLY A 38 -15.16 0.72 16.96
CA GLY A 38 -15.77 1.50 18.04
C GLY A 38 -14.76 2.30 18.88
N VAL A 39 -15.28 3.26 19.66
CA VAL A 39 -14.47 4.17 20.49
C VAL A 39 -13.48 3.40 21.37
N GLY A 40 -12.22 3.83 21.35
CA GLY A 40 -11.13 3.22 22.13
C GLY A 40 -10.54 1.93 21.54
N ARG A 41 -11.01 1.45 20.37
CA ARG A 41 -10.54 0.19 19.75
C ARG A 41 -9.53 0.40 18.60
N GLY A 42 -8.85 1.53 18.59
CA GLY A 42 -7.81 1.88 17.63
C GLY A 42 -7.72 3.39 17.42
N THR A 43 -6.58 3.87 16.94
CA THR A 43 -6.33 5.30 16.66
C THR A 43 -6.67 5.70 15.23
N GLY A 44 -6.91 4.74 14.32
CA GLY A 44 -7.12 5.02 12.90
C GLY A 44 -5.87 5.52 12.16
N LEU A 45 -4.67 5.32 12.70
CA LEU A 45 -3.43 5.86 12.10
C LEU A 45 -2.65 4.86 11.25
N GLY A 46 -2.93 3.56 11.34
CA GLY A 46 -2.11 2.52 10.72
C GLY A 46 -1.95 2.70 9.21
N LEU A 47 -3.06 2.73 8.47
CA LEU A 47 -3.04 2.86 7.01
C LEU A 47 -2.54 4.23 6.55
N ALA A 48 -2.86 5.32 7.27
CA ALA A 48 -2.34 6.65 6.97
C ALA A 48 -0.80 6.70 7.07
N VAL A 49 -0.22 6.09 8.12
CA VAL A 49 1.24 5.97 8.27
C VAL A 49 1.85 5.09 7.18
N THR A 50 1.24 3.94 6.89
CA THR A 50 1.71 3.04 5.82
C THR A 50 1.71 3.75 4.46
N TYR A 51 0.65 4.47 4.13
CA TYR A 51 0.57 5.24 2.89
C TYR A 51 1.68 6.30 2.81
N GLY A 52 1.90 7.05 3.89
CA GLY A 52 2.98 8.03 3.97
C GLY A 52 4.37 7.39 3.80
N LEU A 53 4.61 6.23 4.43
CA LEU A 53 5.86 5.50 4.29
C LEU A 53 6.07 5.02 2.85
N VAL A 54 5.09 4.37 2.24
CA VAL A 54 5.18 3.87 0.87
C VAL A 54 5.43 5.03 -0.12
N LYS A 55 4.70 6.14 0.02
CA LYS A 55 4.93 7.34 -0.79
C LYS A 55 6.33 7.94 -0.60
N LYS A 56 6.84 7.99 0.63
CA LYS A 56 8.21 8.47 0.91
C LYS A 56 9.29 7.62 0.23
N HIS A 57 9.02 6.35 0.00
CA HIS A 57 9.91 5.44 -0.74
C HIS A 57 9.65 5.45 -2.26
N GLY A 58 8.86 6.40 -2.79
CA GLY A 58 8.54 6.48 -4.22
C GLY A 58 7.56 5.39 -4.70
N GLY A 59 6.90 4.71 -3.77
CA GLY A 59 5.95 3.65 -4.05
C GLY A 59 4.48 4.10 -4.11
N TYR A 60 3.61 3.13 -4.27
CA TYR A 60 2.15 3.29 -4.19
C TYR A 60 1.48 2.03 -3.63
N ILE A 61 0.22 2.17 -3.20
CA ILE A 61 -0.59 1.09 -2.64
C ILE A 61 -1.87 1.00 -3.47
N GLU A 62 -2.25 -0.21 -3.84
CA GLU A 62 -3.58 -0.55 -4.37
C GLU A 62 -4.32 -1.42 -3.35
N VAL A 63 -5.65 -1.32 -3.35
CA VAL A 63 -6.50 -2.09 -2.44
C VAL A 63 -7.64 -2.70 -3.24
N GLU A 64 -7.77 -4.02 -3.13
CA GLU A 64 -8.90 -4.77 -3.64
C GLU A 64 -9.60 -5.42 -2.45
N SER A 65 -10.90 -5.20 -2.30
CA SER A 65 -11.66 -5.73 -1.18
C SER A 65 -13.07 -6.09 -1.61
N GLU A 66 -13.56 -7.21 -1.09
CA GLU A 66 -14.94 -7.64 -1.28
C GLU A 66 -15.55 -8.03 0.07
N VAL A 67 -16.74 -7.48 0.35
CA VAL A 67 -17.44 -7.70 1.61
C VAL A 67 -17.80 -9.18 1.75
N GLY A 68 -17.37 -9.79 2.86
CA GLY A 68 -17.56 -11.21 3.16
C GLY A 68 -16.52 -12.15 2.53
N VAL A 69 -15.58 -11.64 1.73
CA VAL A 69 -14.53 -12.44 1.09
C VAL A 69 -13.15 -12.14 1.69
N GLY A 70 -12.78 -10.87 1.80
CA GLY A 70 -11.48 -10.46 2.29
C GLY A 70 -10.94 -9.19 1.66
N THR A 71 -9.67 -8.90 1.92
CA THR A 71 -8.97 -7.73 1.37
C THR A 71 -7.56 -8.12 0.94
N THR A 72 -7.10 -7.55 -0.17
CA THR A 72 -5.70 -7.55 -0.59
C THR A 72 -5.20 -6.12 -0.68
N PHE A 73 -4.13 -5.83 0.06
CA PHE A 73 -3.34 -4.62 -0.10
C PHE A 73 -2.10 -4.96 -0.94
N SER A 74 -1.96 -4.32 -2.09
CA SER A 74 -0.82 -4.50 -3.00
C SER A 74 0.10 -3.29 -2.90
N VAL A 75 1.28 -3.48 -2.31
CA VAL A 75 2.29 -2.42 -2.11
C VAL A 75 3.34 -2.53 -3.22
N TYR A 76 3.56 -1.43 -3.93
CA TYR A 76 4.53 -1.32 -5.00
C TYR A 76 5.66 -0.40 -4.57
N LEU A 77 6.89 -0.90 -4.56
CA LEU A 77 8.09 -0.13 -4.25
C LEU A 77 9.06 -0.15 -5.44
N PRO A 78 9.71 0.96 -5.78
CA PRO A 78 10.70 0.98 -6.85
C PRO A 78 11.80 -0.06 -6.62
N LYS A 79 12.17 -0.79 -7.66
CA LYS A 79 13.38 -1.59 -7.66
C LYS A 79 14.57 -0.63 -7.67
N ASN A 80 15.47 -0.75 -6.70
CA ASN A 80 16.78 -0.13 -6.85
C ASN A 80 17.56 -0.92 -7.90
N ASN A 81 18.00 -0.25 -8.96
CA ASN A 81 19.05 -0.78 -9.82
C ASN A 81 20.34 -0.79 -9.00
N VAL A 82 20.59 -1.87 -8.25
CA VAL A 82 21.91 -2.10 -7.65
C VAL A 82 22.85 -2.47 -8.79
N GLY A 83 23.33 -1.45 -9.51
CA GLY A 83 24.07 -1.63 -10.74
C GLY A 83 24.29 -0.34 -11.53
N GLU A 84 24.71 0.73 -10.86
CA GLU A 84 25.53 1.81 -11.44
C GLU A 84 26.23 2.49 -10.27
N GLY A 85 27.38 1.93 -9.91
CA GLY A 85 28.27 2.49 -8.91
C GLY A 85 28.68 3.90 -9.32
N GLU A 86 28.78 4.76 -8.30
CA GLU A 86 29.33 6.10 -8.35
C GLU A 86 30.59 6.15 -9.22
N SER A 87 30.50 6.74 -10.41
CA SER A 87 31.70 7.31 -11.02
C SER A 87 31.95 8.64 -10.32
N GLU A 88 32.85 8.61 -9.34
CA GLU A 88 33.51 9.78 -8.76
C GLU A 88 33.90 10.75 -9.90
N LYS A 89 33.34 11.96 -9.90
CA LYS A 89 33.97 13.08 -10.61
C LYS A 89 34.88 13.80 -9.61
N LYS A 90 36.17 13.49 -9.76
CA LYS A 90 37.31 14.27 -9.28
C LYS A 90 37.28 15.69 -9.87
#